data_AF-A9EZ57-F1
#
_entry.id   AF-A9EZ57-F1
#
_cell.length_a   1.000
_cell.length_b   1.000
_cell.length_c   1.000
_cell.angle_alpha   90.00
_cell.angle_beta   90.00
_cell.angle_gamma   90.00
#
_symmetry.space_group_name_H-M   'P 1'
#
loop_
_entity.id
_entity.type
_entity.pdbx_description
1 polymer ?
#
loop_
_entity_poly.entity_id
_entity_poly.type
_entity_poly.pdbx_seq_one_letter_code
_entity_poly.pdbx_strand_id
1 'polypeptide(L)'
;MLVLALVAVGCSDEHGEEGCPELCEQAVECPGDAMTEQSCLAMCSADTEAAEEAGCHDARESYLECRSHAEDHCDPAKYDEECSIQKDSLSSCLDRS
;
A
#
# COMPACT_ATOMS: atom_id res chain seq x y z
N MET A 1 -20.19 41.00 -8.31
CA MET A 1 -20.96 39.83 -8.78
C MET A 1 -19.99 38.81 -9.32
N LEU A 2 -20.29 37.55 -9.03
CA LEU A 2 -19.65 36.28 -9.39
C LEU A 2 -18.39 35.85 -8.61
N VAL A 3 -18.65 34.85 -7.78
CA VAL A 3 -17.78 33.95 -7.03
C VAL A 3 -17.17 32.92 -8.00
N LEU A 4 -15.93 32.52 -7.75
CA LEU A 4 -15.50 31.13 -7.89
C LEU A 4 -14.42 30.84 -6.84
N ALA A 5 -14.88 30.22 -5.76
CA ALA A 5 -14.04 29.44 -4.88
C ALA A 5 -13.59 28.19 -5.63
N LEU A 6 -12.28 27.92 -5.58
CA LEU A 6 -11.71 26.58 -5.75
C LEU A 6 -10.67 26.43 -4.65
N VAL A 7 -11.20 26.16 -3.46
CA VAL A 7 -10.48 25.53 -2.36
C VAL A 7 -10.44 24.05 -2.74
N ALA A 8 -9.29 23.55 -3.22
CA ALA A 8 -8.93 22.12 -3.27
C ALA A 8 -7.57 21.96 -3.95
N VAL A 9 -6.50 22.37 -3.30
CA VAL A 9 -5.30 21.52 -3.32
C VAL A 9 -5.31 20.88 -1.95
N GLY A 10 -6.03 19.76 -1.87
CA GLY A 10 -5.89 18.82 -0.77
C GLY A 10 -4.49 18.22 -0.90
N CYS A 11 -3.52 18.82 -0.23
CA CYS A 11 -2.41 18.05 0.32
C CYS A 11 -2.85 17.69 1.74
N SER A 12 -3.87 16.84 1.86
CA SER A 12 -4.18 16.14 3.11
C SER A 12 -3.42 14.82 3.07
N ASP A 13 -2.10 14.90 2.96
CA ASP A 13 -1.19 13.76 3.07
C ASP A 13 -0.74 13.65 4.53
N GLU A 14 -1.72 13.48 5.41
CA GLU A 14 -1.54 13.20 6.84
C GLU A 14 -2.37 11.98 7.26
N HIS A 15 -2.93 11.22 6.30
CA HIS A 15 -3.33 9.84 6.54
C HIS A 15 -2.13 8.97 6.18
N GLY A 16 -1.53 8.39 7.20
CA GLY A 16 -0.19 7.86 7.11
C GLY A 16 -0.13 6.73 6.10
N GLU A 17 0.99 6.70 5.40
CA GLU A 17 1.55 5.50 4.80
C GLU A 17 1.84 4.44 5.89
N GLU A 18 0.94 4.17 6.84
CA GLU A 18 1.24 3.51 8.12
C GLU A 18 1.81 2.09 7.92
N GLY A 19 1.55 1.45 6.78
CA GLY A 19 2.15 0.15 6.44
C GLY A 19 3.44 0.19 5.61
N CYS A 20 3.69 1.24 4.82
CA CYS A 20 4.78 1.21 3.81
C CYS A 20 6.19 1.29 4.41
N PRO A 21 6.50 2.18 5.38
CA PRO A 21 7.80 2.24 6.04
C PRO A 21 8.18 0.93 6.70
N GLU A 22 7.31 0.37 7.56
CA GLU A 22 7.60 -0.89 8.25
C GLU A 22 7.78 -2.06 7.28
N LEU A 23 6.95 -2.16 6.23
CA LEU A 23 7.11 -3.18 5.21
C LEU A 23 8.42 -3.04 4.44
N CYS A 24 8.83 -1.82 4.12
CA CYS A 24 10.04 -1.58 3.36
C CYS A 24 11.31 -1.74 4.18
N GLU A 25 11.28 -1.41 5.46
CA GLU A 25 12.35 -1.76 6.42
C GLU A 25 12.53 -3.28 6.49
N GLN A 26 11.44 -4.05 6.55
CA GLN A 26 11.50 -5.53 6.54
C GLN A 26 11.99 -6.08 5.19
N ALA A 27 11.49 -5.56 4.07
CA ALA A 27 11.81 -6.06 2.74
C ALA A 27 13.31 -5.94 2.39
N VAL A 28 14.00 -4.89 2.85
CA VAL A 28 15.44 -4.74 2.59
C VAL A 28 16.32 -5.67 3.40
N GLU A 29 15.80 -6.26 4.48
CA GLU A 29 16.51 -7.28 5.24
C GLU A 29 16.44 -8.67 4.58
N CYS A 30 15.60 -8.82 3.54
CA CYS A 30 15.39 -10.09 2.88
C CYS A 30 16.56 -10.52 1.98
N PRO A 31 17.07 -11.76 2.14
CA PRO A 31 18.24 -12.22 1.40
C PRO A 31 17.92 -12.42 -0.09
N GLY A 32 18.73 -11.79 -0.95
CA GLY A 32 18.63 -11.96 -2.40
C GLY A 32 17.65 -10.99 -3.08
N ASP A 33 17.01 -10.09 -2.33
CA ASP A 33 16.27 -9.00 -2.93
C ASP A 33 17.23 -7.89 -3.41
N ALA A 34 16.97 -7.35 -4.60
CA ALA A 34 17.75 -6.25 -5.16
C ALA A 34 17.12 -4.89 -4.85
N MET A 35 15.97 -4.90 -4.17
CA MET A 35 15.24 -3.71 -3.78
C MET A 35 15.98 -2.95 -2.67
N THR A 36 16.02 -1.63 -2.80
CA THR A 36 16.44 -0.72 -1.72
C THR A 36 15.22 -0.18 -1.00
N GLU A 37 15.40 0.29 0.24
CA GLU A 37 14.31 0.84 1.08
C GLU A 37 13.61 1.97 0.33
N GLN A 38 14.39 2.85 -0.29
CA GLN A 38 13.92 4.00 -1.04
C GLN A 38 13.11 3.60 -2.29
N SER A 39 13.53 2.54 -3.00
CA SER A 39 12.76 2.01 -4.15
C SER A 39 11.51 1.25 -3.71
N CYS A 40 11.54 0.61 -2.53
CA CYS A 40 10.36 -0.03 -1.96
C CYS A 40 9.32 1.01 -1.56
N LEU A 41 9.73 2.05 -0.83
CA LEU A 41 8.87 3.15 -0.41
C LEU A 41 8.20 3.79 -1.62
N ALA A 42 8.98 4.19 -2.63
CA ALA A 42 8.42 4.81 -3.83
C ALA A 42 7.37 3.94 -4.54
N MET A 43 7.57 2.62 -4.59
CA MET A 43 6.61 1.68 -5.17
C MET A 43 5.37 1.53 -4.28
N CYS A 44 5.56 1.39 -2.96
CA CYS A 44 4.49 1.23 -2.01
C CYS A 44 3.58 2.47 -1.97
N SER A 45 4.16 3.68 -1.96
CA SER A 45 3.43 4.95 -2.03
C SER A 45 2.62 5.06 -3.32
N ALA A 46 3.24 4.75 -4.47
CA ALA A 46 2.56 4.81 -5.75
C ALA A 46 1.36 3.84 -5.86
N ASP A 47 1.52 2.62 -5.35
CA ASP A 47 0.42 1.65 -5.27
C ASP A 47 -0.68 2.10 -4.31
N THR A 48 -0.33 2.74 -3.19
CA THR A 48 -1.30 3.25 -2.20
C THR A 48 -2.09 4.42 -2.78
N GLU A 49 -1.43 5.37 -3.45
CA GLU A 49 -2.08 6.46 -4.19
C GLU A 49 -3.02 5.90 -5.27
N ALA A 50 -2.57 4.91 -6.05
CA ALA A 50 -3.40 4.27 -7.06
C ALA A 50 -4.64 3.56 -6.45
N ALA A 51 -4.48 2.92 -5.30
CA ALA A 51 -5.60 2.31 -4.58
C ALA A 51 -6.56 3.37 -4.03
N GLU A 52 -6.07 4.52 -3.56
CA GLU A 52 -6.90 5.64 -3.12
C GLU A 52 -7.71 6.25 -4.26
N GLU A 53 -7.07 6.49 -5.41
CA GLU A 53 -7.74 6.99 -6.63
C GLU A 53 -8.84 6.03 -7.11
N ALA A 54 -8.63 4.72 -6.93
CA ALA A 54 -9.61 3.68 -7.21
C ALA A 54 -10.72 3.54 -6.15
N GLY A 55 -10.62 4.24 -5.00
CA GLY A 55 -11.54 4.07 -3.87
C GLY A 55 -11.35 2.76 -3.09
N CYS A 56 -10.17 2.16 -3.21
CA CYS A 56 -9.78 0.87 -2.62
C CYS A 56 -8.80 1.01 -1.44
N HIS A 57 -8.65 2.20 -0.87
CA HIS A 57 -7.75 2.52 0.24
C HIS A 57 -7.85 1.52 1.41
N ASP A 58 -9.05 1.31 1.97
CA ASP A 58 -9.24 0.37 3.10
C ASP A 58 -8.80 -1.06 2.78
N ALA A 59 -9.03 -1.52 1.54
CA ALA A 59 -8.62 -2.85 1.10
C ALA A 59 -7.08 -2.94 0.93
N ARG A 60 -6.45 -1.84 0.54
CA ARG A 60 -4.98 -1.72 0.44
C ARG A 60 -4.35 -1.71 1.83
N GLU A 61 -4.84 -0.89 2.74
CA GLU A 61 -4.34 -0.84 4.12
C GLU A 61 -4.46 -2.21 4.79
N SER A 62 -5.62 -2.87 4.68
CA SER A 62 -5.81 -4.20 5.25
C SER A 62 -4.83 -5.25 4.70
N TYR A 63 -4.46 -5.17 3.42
CA TYR A 63 -3.44 -6.04 2.84
C TYR A 63 -2.03 -5.72 3.34
N LEU A 64 -1.68 -4.44 3.48
CA LEU A 64 -0.38 -4.02 4.01
C LEU A 64 -0.23 -4.43 5.48
N GLU A 65 -1.26 -4.24 6.31
CA GLU A 65 -1.28 -4.68 7.70
C GLU A 65 -1.10 -6.20 7.83
N CYS A 66 -1.77 -6.98 6.97
CA CYS A 66 -1.55 -8.43 6.99
C CYS A 66 -0.10 -8.77 6.63
N ARG A 67 0.46 -8.14 5.59
CA ARG A 67 1.83 -8.41 5.15
C ARG A 67 2.87 -8.04 6.20
N SER A 68 2.67 -6.96 6.96
CA SER A 68 3.61 -6.54 8.02
C SER A 68 3.61 -7.50 9.21
N HIS A 69 2.58 -8.34 9.32
CA HIS A 69 2.41 -9.38 10.34
C HIS A 69 2.58 -10.81 9.82
N ALA A 70 2.96 -11.00 8.54
CA ALA A 70 3.16 -12.33 7.98
C ALA A 70 4.31 -13.08 8.68
N GLU A 71 4.19 -14.40 8.81
CA GLU A 71 5.20 -15.22 9.49
C GLU A 71 6.55 -15.22 8.75
N ASP A 72 6.51 -15.13 7.42
CA ASP A 72 7.68 -15.00 6.54
C ASP A 72 7.49 -13.83 5.56
N HIS A 73 7.98 -12.65 5.94
CA HIS A 73 7.93 -11.44 5.10
C HIS A 73 8.89 -11.48 3.90
N CYS A 74 9.82 -12.44 3.87
CA CYS A 74 10.81 -12.57 2.80
C CYS A 74 10.43 -13.56 1.70
N ASP A 75 9.39 -14.38 1.91
CA ASP A 75 8.83 -15.25 0.88
C ASP A 75 7.47 -14.71 0.39
N PRO A 76 7.42 -14.10 -0.81
CA PRO A 76 6.18 -13.62 -1.39
C PRO A 76 5.09 -14.66 -1.54
N ALA A 77 5.45 -15.93 -1.79
CA ALA A 77 4.46 -16.98 -1.88
C ALA A 77 3.84 -17.27 -0.51
N LYS A 78 4.59 -17.10 0.58
CA LYS A 78 4.12 -17.30 1.95
C LYS A 78 3.23 -16.17 2.43
N TYR A 79 3.69 -14.92 2.39
CA TYR A 79 2.84 -13.82 2.84
C TYR A 79 1.61 -13.64 1.95
N ASP A 80 1.66 -13.99 0.65
CA ASP A 80 0.46 -13.96 -0.20
C ASP A 80 -0.52 -15.10 0.10
N GLU A 81 -0.03 -16.27 0.54
CA GLU A 81 -0.88 -17.37 1.01
C GLU A 81 -1.60 -16.97 2.30
N GLU A 82 -0.83 -16.45 3.28
CA GLU A 82 -1.34 -15.99 4.58
C GLU A 82 -2.32 -14.83 4.44
N CYS A 83 -2.01 -13.85 3.57
CA CYS A 83 -2.82 -12.67 3.33
C CYS A 83 -3.78 -12.81 2.15
N SER A 84 -4.05 -14.04 1.70
CA SER A 84 -4.87 -14.31 0.51
C SER A 84 -6.26 -13.67 0.57
N ILE A 85 -6.90 -13.63 1.74
CA ILE A 85 -8.21 -12.99 1.91
C ILE A 85 -8.15 -11.49 1.65
N GLN A 86 -7.17 -10.80 2.23
CA GLN A 86 -6.98 -9.36 2.05
C GLN A 86 -6.54 -9.04 0.63
N LYS A 87 -5.64 -9.85 0.07
CA LYS A 87 -5.18 -9.74 -1.32
C LYS A 87 -6.32 -9.91 -2.31
N ASP A 88 -7.19 -10.90 -2.12
CA ASP A 88 -8.36 -11.15 -2.97
C ASP A 88 -9.37 -10.00 -2.86
N SER A 89 -9.54 -9.43 -1.65
CA SER A 89 -10.38 -8.27 -1.42
C SER A 89 -9.86 -7.03 -2.16
N LEU A 90 -8.55 -6.75 -2.06
CA LEU A 90 -7.90 -5.66 -2.79
C LEU A 90 -8.00 -5.86 -4.30
N SER A 91 -7.65 -7.04 -4.82
CA SER A 91 -7.76 -7.36 -6.26
C SER A 91 -9.20 -7.19 -6.75
N SER A 92 -10.18 -7.71 -6.01
CA SER A 92 -11.60 -7.58 -6.36
C SER A 92 -12.09 -6.14 -6.36
N CYS A 93 -11.50 -5.27 -5.54
CA CYS A 93 -11.81 -3.84 -5.53
C CYS A 93 -11.22 -3.17 -6.77
N LEU A 94 -9.93 -3.37 -7.04
CA LEU A 94 -9.21 -2.79 -8.18
C LEU A 94 -9.77 -3.27 -9.54
N ASP A 95 -10.27 -4.51 -9.62
CA ASP A 95 -10.90 -5.03 -10.83
C ASP A 95 -12.27 -4.38 -11.13
N ARG A 96 -12.86 -3.69 -10.14
CA ARG A 96 -14.19 -3.05 -10.25
C ARG A 96 -14.12 -1.54 -10.41
N SER A 97 -12.99 -0.92 -10.09
CA SER A 97 -12.72 0.53 -10.25
C SER A 97 -12.37 0.88 -11.70
#